data_AF-A0A7S1GQL3-F1
#
_entry.id   AF-A0A7S1GQL3-F1
#
_cell.length_a   1.000
_cell.length_b   1.000
_cell.length_c   1.000
_cell.angle_alpha   90.00
_cell.angle_beta   90.00
_cell.angle_gamma   90.00
#
_symmetry.space_group_name_H-M   'P 1'
#
loop_
_entity.id
_entity.type
_entity.pdbx_description
1 polymer ?
#
loop_
_entity_poly.entity_id
_entity_poly.type
_entity_poly.pdbx_seq_one_letter_code
_entity_poly.pdbx_strand_id
1 'polypeptide(L)'
;EYLESFVQPWHEMPRNQKPPTSIEQEFWASPQDGRVGSLRVEVLGCIGLSKNKVDTAVYLVCGDAAFATDVINGSRSPMWPACSKRCAVFPLFHAYVRLYVGAFDVSVLRAGENDDFRGRVVVDIPSIR
;
A
#
# COMPACT_ATOMS: atom_id res chain seq x y z
N GLU A 1 13.05 -10.69 -13.19
CA GLU A 1 13.68 -10.58 -11.86
C GLU A 1 12.62 -10.10 -10.89
N TYR A 2 12.41 -10.81 -9.78
CA TYR A 2 11.42 -10.44 -8.78
C TYR A 2 12.00 -9.31 -7.93
N LEU A 3 11.20 -8.28 -7.64
CA LEU A 3 11.54 -7.24 -6.66
C LEU A 3 11.73 -7.91 -5.30
N GLU A 4 12.97 -7.96 -4.81
CA GLU A 4 13.25 -8.38 -3.43
C GLU A 4 12.59 -7.37 -2.48
N SER A 5 11.70 -7.86 -1.62
CA SER A 5 11.13 -7.02 -0.58
C SER A 5 12.21 -6.73 0.46
N PHE A 6 12.72 -5.50 0.49
CA PHE A 6 13.72 -5.05 1.46
C PHE A 6 13.19 -4.91 2.90
N VAL A 7 11.94 -5.32 3.16
CA VAL A 7 11.29 -5.18 4.46
C VAL A 7 10.71 -6.54 4.85
N GLN A 8 11.19 -7.11 5.96
CA GLN A 8 10.63 -8.34 6.49
C GLN A 8 9.18 -8.14 6.95
N PRO A 9 8.27 -9.08 6.71
CA PRO A 9 6.89 -9.00 7.17
C PRO A 9 6.83 -8.89 8.71
N TRP A 10 6.06 -7.94 9.24
CA TRP A 10 5.97 -7.66 10.68
C TRP A 10 5.59 -8.86 11.56
N HIS A 11 4.90 -9.87 11.01
CA HIS A 11 4.49 -11.08 11.74
C HIS A 11 5.63 -12.10 11.92
N GLU A 12 6.72 -11.96 11.16
CA GLU A 12 7.93 -12.78 11.31
C GLU A 12 8.94 -12.16 12.28
N MET A 13 8.70 -10.91 12.73
CA MET A 13 9.59 -10.24 13.66
C MET A 13 9.42 -10.81 15.09
N PRO A 14 10.50 -11.32 15.72
CA PRO A 14 10.45 -11.76 17.10
C PRO A 14 10.04 -10.60 18.01
N ARG A 15 9.01 -10.79 18.84
CA ARG A 15 8.45 -9.79 19.79
C ARG A 15 9.47 -9.14 20.74
N ASN A 16 10.71 -9.64 20.81
CA ASN A 16 11.79 -9.21 21.70
C ASN A 16 13.06 -8.73 20.96
N GLN A 17 13.02 -8.49 19.66
CA GLN A 17 14.13 -7.78 19.02
C GLN A 17 14.09 -6.31 19.44
N LYS A 18 15.21 -5.81 19.99
CA LYS A 18 15.47 -4.37 20.00
C LYS A 18 15.32 -3.91 18.55
N PRO A 19 14.57 -2.82 18.27
CA PRO A 19 14.51 -2.28 16.92
C PRO A 19 15.95 -2.13 16.42
N PRO A 20 16.26 -2.55 15.18
CA PRO A 20 17.59 -2.39 14.63
C PRO A 20 17.98 -0.93 14.86
N THR A 21 19.19 -0.73 15.42
CA THR A 21 19.67 0.53 16.00
C THR A 21 19.74 1.69 14.99
N SER A 22 19.30 1.46 13.76
CA SER A 22 19.30 2.37 12.63
C SER A 22 18.09 2.09 11.75
N ILE A 23 16.90 2.50 12.20
CA ILE A 23 15.76 2.76 11.30
C ILE A 23 16.22 3.67 10.14
N GLU A 24 17.24 4.50 10.35
CA GLU A 24 17.89 5.27 9.30
C GLU A 24 18.58 4.42 8.21
N GLN A 25 19.10 3.23 8.50
CA GLN A 25 19.89 2.45 7.52
C GLN A 25 19.04 1.57 6.59
N GLU A 26 17.89 1.07 7.02
CA GLU A 26 17.02 0.23 6.17
C GLU A 26 16.11 1.06 5.25
N PHE A 27 15.72 2.26 5.69
CA PHE A 27 14.65 3.02 5.04
C PHE A 27 15.12 4.27 4.29
N TRP A 28 16.39 4.65 4.46
CA TRP A 28 17.01 5.72 3.68
C TRP A 28 17.65 5.10 2.46
N ALA A 29 17.69 5.87 1.38
CA ALA A 29 18.41 5.48 0.20
C ALA A 29 19.87 5.21 0.56
N SER A 30 20.33 3.96 0.45
CA SER A 30 21.77 3.73 0.44
C SER A 30 22.31 4.52 -0.76
N PRO A 31 23.45 5.23 -0.64
CA PRO A 31 24.00 6.00 -1.75
C PRO A 31 24.26 5.19 -3.03
N GLN A 32 24.27 3.86 -2.89
CA GLN A 32 24.56 2.89 -3.95
C GLN A 32 23.30 2.46 -4.72
N ASP A 33 22.10 2.70 -4.20
CA ASP A 33 20.84 2.19 -4.78
C ASP A 33 20.07 3.26 -5.59
N GLY A 34 20.57 4.49 -5.70
CA GLY A 34 19.97 5.53 -6.55
C GLY A 34 18.58 6.00 -6.12
N ARG A 35 18.04 5.52 -4.99
CA ARG A 35 16.80 6.01 -4.39
C ARG A 35 16.98 7.46 -3.95
N VAL A 36 15.94 8.28 -4.13
CA VAL A 36 15.86 9.65 -3.59
C VAL A 36 15.11 9.70 -2.26
N GLY A 37 14.39 8.63 -1.91
CA GLY A 37 13.66 8.52 -0.64
C GLY A 37 12.78 7.27 -0.56
N SER A 38 11.92 7.23 0.45
CA SER A 38 10.89 6.20 0.62
C SER A 38 9.55 6.82 1.00
N LEU A 39 8.46 6.28 0.46
CA LEU A 39 7.09 6.71 0.74
C LEU A 39 6.39 5.65 1.57
N ARG A 40 6.00 6.02 2.79
CA ARG A 40 5.21 5.16 3.69
C ARG A 40 3.74 5.51 3.52
N VAL A 41 2.93 4.52 3.17
CA VAL A 41 1.50 4.70 2.96
C VAL A 41 0.75 3.72 3.83
N GLU A 42 -0.30 4.20 4.49
CA GLU A 42 -1.24 3.39 5.26
C GLU A 42 -2.67 3.70 4.82
N VAL A 43 -3.40 2.67 4.44
CA VAL A 43 -4.83 2.76 4.09
C VAL A 43 -5.63 2.50 5.35
N LEU A 44 -6.34 3.53 5.83
CA LEU A 44 -7.19 3.41 7.03
C LEU A 44 -8.59 2.90 6.67
N GLY A 45 -9.17 3.43 5.59
CA GLY A 45 -10.51 3.07 5.17
C GLY A 45 -11.01 3.90 4.00
N CYS A 46 -12.16 3.50 3.49
CA CYS A 46 -12.96 4.29 2.55
C CYS A 46 -14.26 4.70 3.22
N ILE A 47 -14.77 5.88 2.89
CA ILE A 47 -16.00 6.41 3.49
C ILE A 47 -17.01 6.62 2.37
N GLY A 48 -18.19 5.99 2.49
CA GLY A 48 -19.34 6.29 1.64
C GLY A 48 -19.24 5.79 0.21
N LEU A 49 -18.75 4.56 -0.02
CA LEU A 49 -18.74 3.95 -1.36
C LEU A 49 -20.16 3.89 -1.95
N SER A 50 -20.28 3.84 -3.28
CA SER A 50 -21.57 4.00 -3.97
C SER A 50 -22.55 2.83 -3.80
N LYS A 51 -22.09 1.63 -3.43
CA LYS A 51 -22.91 0.43 -3.20
C LYS A 51 -22.88 0.01 -1.72
N ASN A 52 -23.96 -0.60 -1.25
CA ASN A 52 -24.14 -0.95 0.17
C ASN A 52 -23.39 -2.24 0.59
N LYS A 53 -23.18 -3.19 -0.33
CA LYS A 53 -22.51 -4.47 -0.07
C LYS A 53 -21.43 -4.65 -1.14
N VAL A 54 -20.21 -4.31 -0.76
CA VAL A 54 -19.04 -4.22 -1.64
C VAL A 54 -17.90 -4.93 -0.94
N ASP A 55 -17.20 -5.80 -1.67
CA ASP A 55 -16.03 -6.49 -1.16
C ASP A 55 -14.81 -5.71 -1.61
N THR A 56 -14.27 -4.85 -0.73
CA THR A 56 -13.37 -3.78 -1.18
C THR A 56 -11.91 -4.14 -0.96
N ALA A 57 -11.09 -3.97 -1.99
CA ALA A 57 -9.63 -3.85 -1.88
C ALA A 57 -9.14 -2.51 -2.41
N VAL A 58 -8.03 -2.03 -1.86
CA VAL A 58 -7.34 -0.83 -2.35
C VAL A 58 -6.02 -1.23 -3.00
N TYR A 59 -5.84 -0.78 -4.24
CA TYR A 59 -4.63 -0.96 -5.02
C TYR A 59 -3.85 0.35 -5.02
N LEU A 60 -2.56 0.25 -4.70
CA LEU A 60 -1.60 1.34 -4.64
C LEU A 60 -0.51 1.09 -5.67
N VAL A 61 -0.20 2.09 -6.48
CA VAL A 61 0.85 2.03 -7.51
C VAL A 61 1.70 3.29 -7.42
N CYS A 62 3.01 3.11 -7.27
CA CYS A 62 3.99 4.19 -7.25
C CYS A 62 5.21 3.78 -8.06
N GLY A 63 5.42 4.44 -9.21
CA GLY A 63 6.49 4.06 -10.13
C GLY A 63 6.30 2.64 -10.68
N ASP A 64 7.31 1.79 -10.47
CA ASP A 64 7.38 0.38 -10.88
C ASP A 64 6.89 -0.59 -9.79
N ALA A 65 6.51 -0.10 -8.62
CA ALA A 65 6.04 -0.90 -7.51
C ALA A 65 4.51 -0.80 -7.32
N ALA A 66 3.90 -1.93 -6.97
CA ALA A 66 2.47 -2.04 -6.71
C ALA A 66 2.20 -2.80 -5.41
N PHE A 67 1.11 -2.45 -4.75
CA PHE A 67 0.64 -3.09 -3.52
C PHE A 67 -0.89 -3.16 -3.52
N ALA A 68 -1.43 -4.22 -2.94
CA ALA A 68 -2.87 -4.39 -2.75
C ALA A 68 -3.15 -4.76 -1.30
N THR A 69 -4.16 -4.13 -0.71
CA THR A 69 -4.63 -4.44 0.63
C THR A 69 -5.36 -5.77 0.71
N ASP A 70 -5.65 -6.24 1.92
CA ASP A 70 -6.67 -7.28 2.12
C ASP A 70 -8.05 -6.82 1.63
N VAL A 71 -8.94 -7.78 1.34
CA VAL A 71 -10.33 -7.51 0.96
C VAL A 71 -11.18 -7.37 2.23
N ILE A 72 -11.93 -6.28 2.35
CA ILE A 72 -12.94 -6.07 3.41
C ILE A 72 -14.32 -6.30 2.83
N ASN A 73 -15.01 -7.34 3.31
CA ASN A 73 -16.26 -7.80 2.71
C ASN A 73 -17.49 -7.02 3.21
N GLY A 74 -18.45 -6.82 2.31
CA GLY A 74 -19.82 -6.42 2.62
C GLY A 74 -19.98 -5.07 3.32
N SER A 75 -19.03 -4.14 3.19
CA SER A 75 -19.10 -2.83 3.83
C SER A 75 -19.08 -1.69 2.82
N ARG A 76 -19.98 -0.73 3.02
CA ARG A 76 -19.99 0.54 2.27
C ARG A 76 -18.85 1.49 2.68
N SER A 77 -18.36 1.33 3.92
CA SER A 77 -17.26 2.11 4.46
C SER A 77 -16.23 1.14 5.05
N PRO A 78 -15.47 0.42 4.21
CA PRO A 78 -14.49 -0.56 4.67
C PRO A 78 -13.38 0.15 5.47
N MET A 79 -12.98 -0.48 6.58
CA MET A 79 -11.90 -0.02 7.45
C MET A 79 -10.90 -1.15 7.61
N TRP A 80 -9.61 -0.85 7.43
CA TRP A 80 -8.55 -1.85 7.56
C TRP A 80 -8.00 -1.85 8.99
N PRO A 81 -8.12 -2.97 9.73
CA PRO A 81 -7.62 -3.06 11.11
C PRO A 81 -6.09 -3.06 11.17
N ALA A 82 -5.52 -2.75 12.34
CA ALA A 82 -4.08 -2.54 12.51
C ALA A 82 -3.18 -3.71 12.08
N CYS A 83 -3.66 -4.94 12.21
CA CYS A 83 -2.92 -6.14 11.85
C CYS A 83 -3.21 -6.65 10.42
N SER A 84 -4.01 -5.92 9.64
CA SER A 84 -4.28 -6.28 8.23
C SER A 84 -3.16 -5.79 7.31
N LYS A 85 -3.12 -6.34 6.09
CA LYS A 85 -2.27 -5.84 5.01
C LYS A 85 -2.82 -4.49 4.53
N ARG A 86 -2.45 -3.42 5.25
CA ARG A 86 -2.95 -2.05 4.99
C ARG A 86 -1.88 -1.01 4.76
N CYS A 87 -0.61 -1.35 4.95
CA CYS A 87 0.50 -0.43 4.79
C CYS A 87 1.59 -0.99 3.86
N ALA A 88 2.25 -0.08 3.16
CA ALA A 88 3.34 -0.39 2.26
C ALA A 88 4.40 0.72 2.30
N VAL A 89 5.64 0.35 1.96
CA VAL A 89 6.75 1.27 1.79
C VAL A 89 7.20 1.21 0.34
N PHE A 90 7.04 2.30 -0.39
CA PHE A 90 7.45 2.40 -1.79
C PHE A 90 8.84 3.05 -1.88
N PRO A 91 9.80 2.44 -2.59
CA PRO A 91 11.05 3.11 -2.91
C PRO A 91 10.79 4.23 -3.92
N LEU A 92 11.40 5.41 -3.70
CA LEU A 92 11.29 6.53 -4.63
C LEU A 92 12.62 6.71 -5.36
N PHE A 93 12.60 6.65 -6.69
CA PHE A 93 13.77 6.93 -7.55
C PHE A 93 13.64 8.28 -8.28
N HIS A 94 12.46 8.88 -8.27
CA HIS A 94 12.17 10.15 -8.92
C HIS A 94 11.42 11.09 -7.97
N ALA A 95 11.86 12.34 -7.89
CA ALA A 95 11.26 13.34 -7.02
C ALA A 95 9.81 13.67 -7.40
N TYR A 96 9.46 13.60 -8.70
CA TYR A 96 8.15 13.96 -9.25
C TYR A 96 7.22 12.78 -9.47
N VAL A 97 7.45 11.66 -8.78
CA VAL A 97 6.59 10.49 -8.85
C VAL A 97 5.22 10.78 -8.21
N ARG A 98 4.21 10.03 -8.65
CA ARG A 98 2.84 10.08 -8.12
C ARG A 98 2.48 8.73 -7.53
N LEU A 99 1.75 8.75 -6.42
CA LEU A 99 1.07 7.58 -5.90
C LEU A 99 -0.36 7.56 -6.45
N TYR A 100 -0.69 6.49 -7.16
CA TYR A 100 -2.05 6.21 -7.61
C TYR A 100 -2.69 5.23 -6.64
N VAL A 101 -3.87 5.59 -6.13
CA VAL A 101 -4.64 4.75 -5.22
C VAL A 101 -6.02 4.54 -5.83
N GLY A 102 -6.42 3.28 -5.99
CA GLY A 102 -7.74 2.91 -6.50
C GLY A 102 -8.45 1.96 -5.55
N ALA A 103 -9.72 2.23 -5.26
CA ALA A 103 -10.61 1.32 -4.55
C ALA A 103 -11.47 0.54 -5.55
N PHE A 104 -11.55 -0.76 -5.34
CA PHE A 104 -12.23 -1.68 -6.24
C PHE A 104 -13.09 -2.66 -5.44
N ASP A 105 -14.20 -3.06 -6.06
CA ASP A 105 -15.07 -4.13 -5.60
C ASP A 105 -14.62 -5.43 -6.24
N VAL A 106 -13.97 -6.25 -5.42
CA VAL A 106 -13.29 -7.48 -5.80
C VAL A 106 -14.27 -8.63 -5.70
N SER A 107 -14.65 -9.19 -6.84
CA SER A 107 -15.57 -10.33 -6.86
C SER A 107 -14.79 -11.65 -6.76
N VAL A 108 -14.51 -12.10 -5.53
CA VAL A 108 -13.80 -13.38 -5.29
C VAL A 108 -14.57 -14.58 -5.88
N LEU A 109 -15.89 -14.45 -6.04
CA LEU A 109 -16.77 -15.51 -6.55
C LEU A 109 -16.87 -15.56 -8.08
N ARG A 110 -16.36 -14.56 -8.80
CA ARG A 110 -16.46 -14.47 -10.26
C ARG A 110 -15.07 -14.51 -10.89
N ALA A 111 -14.46 -15.67 -10.82
CA ALA A 111 -13.18 -15.93 -11.47
C ALA A 111 -13.27 -15.56 -12.96
N GLY A 112 -12.44 -14.60 -13.39
CA GLY A 112 -12.36 -14.14 -14.78
C GLY A 112 -13.10 -12.83 -15.09
N GLU A 113 -13.84 -12.25 -14.14
CA GLU A 113 -14.35 -10.87 -14.28
C GLU A 113 -13.32 -9.85 -13.76
N ASN A 114 -13.29 -8.67 -14.39
CA ASN A 114 -12.47 -7.56 -13.92
C ASN A 114 -13.07 -6.97 -12.64
N ASP A 115 -12.21 -6.49 -11.74
CA ASP A 115 -12.66 -5.80 -10.54
C ASP A 115 -13.41 -4.49 -10.87
N ASP A 116 -14.46 -4.23 -10.10
CA ASP A 116 -15.38 -3.12 -10.33
C ASP A 116 -14.79 -1.83 -9.72
N PHE A 117 -14.50 -0.81 -10.53
CA PHE A 117 -13.95 0.46 -10.04
C PHE A 117 -14.93 1.21 -9.12
N ARG A 118 -14.45 1.69 -7.96
CA ARG A 118 -15.25 2.43 -6.97
C ARG A 118 -14.79 3.85 -6.68
N GLY A 119 -13.51 4.13 -6.87
CA GLY A 119 -12.96 5.46 -6.62
C GLY A 119 -11.45 5.47 -6.74
N ARG A 120 -10.89 6.66 -6.93
CA ARG A 120 -9.43 6.84 -6.96
C ARG A 120 -9.02 8.16 -6.34
N VAL A 121 -7.78 8.18 -5.88
CA VAL A 121 -7.06 9.41 -5.54
C VAL A 121 -5.65 9.30 -6.12
N VAL A 122 -5.13 10.44 -6.56
CA VAL A 122 -3.76 10.57 -7.02
C VAL A 122 -3.08 11.54 -6.09
N VAL A 123 -1.96 11.13 -5.52
CA VAL A 123 -1.18 11.96 -4.60
C VAL A 123 0.13 12.34 -5.29
N ASP A 124 0.29 13.63 -5.53
CA ASP A 124 1.56 14.20 -6.01
C ASP A 124 2.56 14.18 -4.85
N ILE A 125 3.57 13.31 -4.92
CA ILE A 125 4.57 13.19 -3.85
C ILE A 125 5.33 14.49 -3.56
N PRO A 126 5.67 15.34 -4.57
CA PRO A 126 6.26 16.66 -4.30
C PRO A 126 5.42 17.59 -3.42
N SER A 127 4.11 17.34 -3.33
CA SER A 127 3.19 18.17 -2.54
C SER A 127 3.13 17.76 -1.06
N ILE A 128 3.65 16.58 -0.73
CA ILE A 128 3.71 16.07 0.63
C ILE A 128 4.89 16.75 1.32
N ARG A 129 4.62 17.52 2.37
CA ARG A 129 5.63 18.23 3.18
C ARG A 129 6.12 17.37 4.33
#